data_AF-A0A1Y1ZNY1-F1
#
_entry.id   AF-A0A1Y1ZNY1-F1
#
_cell.length_a   1.000
_cell.length_b   1.000
_cell.length_c   1.000
_cell.angle_alpha   90.00
_cell.angle_beta   90.00
_cell.angle_gamma   90.00
#
_symmetry.space_group_name_H-M   'P 1'
#
loop_
_entity.id
_entity.type
_entity.pdbx_description
1 polymer ?
#
loop_
_entity_poly.entity_id
_entity_poly.type
_entity_poly.pdbx_seq_one_letter_code
_entity_poly.pdbx_strand_id
1 'polypeptide(L)'
;MTSSPATSTTRSGREIEVAPTTFLNTGESPLLRLPAELRNRIYDLVLGGHSIHIEGDKRQDTCKIEQPYNQANWLAFAGEEANQRRECPPYNEPLWTSFAGGEGQANWNGLQEWGLQHCLHYYVCKAAISEDVAYQRSQDATLNEQLPGPGIAANFWRHGDPFHIDSCAERHNRCYPDEGFHKPAWMRPPGDRTSYARTNVSLNKTLNLSFLHTSRQVYQEARNLPFSLNTFGFRSVVAFKFFLFGLASFQTKAIKSLWIFMRLGSCSDSKSAWRWNNSLLTPSLRPYIQGVRILHISLSVVLAGTGDNGPFRQEILTPHLDDWALGLNCFRALPLEKVTVIVADDPSSKYGIDGFSDRVGNYAWGHDTHIWLQIRARDCFTAAEKRQWAQRLRKRIMNESRDFGMQ
;
A
#
# COMPACT_ATOMS: atom_id res chain seq x y z
N MET A 1 15.70 3.32 -58.86
CA MET A 1 14.44 3.58 -58.14
C MET A 1 13.54 2.36 -58.32
N THR A 2 13.57 1.42 -57.39
CA THR A 2 12.73 0.22 -57.41
C THR A 2 12.20 0.02 -55.99
N SER A 3 10.93 0.37 -55.81
CA SER A 3 10.19 0.29 -54.55
C SER A 3 9.58 -1.11 -54.42
N SER A 4 9.99 -1.86 -53.39
CA SER A 4 9.38 -3.13 -53.00
C SER A 4 8.11 -2.90 -52.17
N PRO A 5 7.04 -3.70 -52.35
CA PRO A 5 5.80 -3.55 -51.59
C PRO A 5 5.90 -4.25 -50.24
N ALA A 6 5.54 -3.54 -49.17
CA ALA A 6 5.47 -4.08 -47.82
C ALA A 6 4.22 -4.96 -47.64
N THR A 7 4.41 -6.22 -47.27
CA THR A 7 3.36 -7.21 -47.01
C THR A 7 2.80 -7.01 -45.61
N SER A 8 1.59 -6.45 -45.53
CA SER A 8 0.80 -6.31 -44.30
C SER A 8 0.36 -7.70 -43.81
N THR A 9 0.99 -8.21 -42.76
CA THR A 9 0.57 -9.45 -42.09
C THR A 9 -0.43 -9.13 -40.99
N THR A 10 -1.71 -9.34 -41.28
CA THR A 10 -2.83 -9.20 -40.34
C THR A 10 -2.74 -10.31 -39.28
N ARG A 11 -2.41 -9.94 -38.05
CA ARG A 11 -2.26 -10.88 -36.93
C ARG A 11 -3.66 -11.25 -36.42
N SER A 12 -4.19 -12.38 -36.91
CA SER A 12 -5.42 -13.01 -36.45
C SER A 12 -5.42 -13.16 -34.92
N GLY A 13 -6.44 -12.59 -34.27
CA GLY A 13 -6.65 -12.67 -32.84
C GLY A 13 -6.87 -14.12 -32.42
N ARG A 14 -5.97 -14.64 -31.60
CA ARG A 14 -6.08 -16.00 -31.05
C ARG A 14 -7.15 -15.97 -29.97
N GLU A 15 -8.37 -16.38 -30.32
CA GLU A 15 -9.39 -16.75 -29.33
C GLU A 15 -8.76 -17.77 -28.36
N ILE A 16 -8.84 -17.48 -27.07
CA ILE A 16 -8.38 -18.40 -26.03
C ILE A 16 -9.43 -19.51 -25.99
N GLU A 17 -9.17 -20.60 -26.70
CA GLU A 17 -9.96 -21.83 -26.62
C GLU A 17 -9.93 -22.32 -25.17
N VAL A 18 -11.04 -22.11 -24.46
CA VAL A 18 -11.21 -22.56 -23.08
C VAL A 18 -11.25 -24.09 -23.13
N ALA A 19 -10.27 -24.73 -22.50
CA ALA A 19 -10.19 -26.19 -22.49
C ALA A 19 -11.55 -26.79 -22.05
N PRO A 20 -12.11 -27.74 -22.81
CA PRO A 20 -13.43 -28.29 -22.53
C PRO A 20 -13.45 -28.86 -21.11
N THR A 21 -14.44 -28.45 -20.34
CA THR A 21 -14.63 -28.94 -18.98
C THR A 21 -14.72 -30.46 -19.00
N THR A 22 -13.82 -31.16 -18.32
CA THR A 22 -13.85 -32.62 -18.27
C THR A 22 -15.19 -33.05 -17.67
N PHE A 23 -15.90 -33.96 -18.35
CA PHE A 23 -17.24 -34.45 -17.93
C PHE A 23 -17.29 -34.93 -16.47
N LEU A 24 -16.15 -35.35 -15.91
CA LEU A 24 -16.05 -35.76 -14.50
C LEU A 24 -16.17 -34.57 -13.52
N ASN A 25 -15.59 -33.41 -13.86
CA ASN A 25 -15.60 -32.24 -12.99
C ASN A 25 -16.99 -31.61 -12.86
N THR A 26 -17.77 -31.60 -13.94
CA THR A 26 -19.18 -31.20 -13.91
C THR A 26 -20.03 -32.23 -13.17
N GLY A 27 -19.67 -33.51 -13.25
CA GLY A 27 -20.35 -34.59 -12.54
C GLY A 27 -20.17 -34.56 -11.03
N GLU A 28 -19.01 -34.14 -10.49
CA GLU A 28 -18.66 -34.36 -9.08
C GLU A 28 -18.62 -33.11 -8.21
N SER A 29 -18.31 -31.93 -8.77
CA SER A 29 -18.20 -30.70 -7.99
C SER A 29 -19.51 -29.90 -7.99
N PRO A 30 -20.20 -29.74 -6.85
CA PRO A 30 -21.41 -28.92 -6.78
C PRO A 30 -21.17 -27.47 -7.22
N LEU A 31 -19.98 -26.94 -6.96
CA LEU A 31 -19.57 -25.60 -7.36
C LEU A 31 -19.46 -25.48 -8.88
N LEU A 32 -18.86 -26.46 -9.57
CA LEU A 32 -18.67 -26.42 -11.02
C LEU A 32 -19.94 -26.73 -11.83
N ARG A 33 -20.97 -27.28 -11.18
CA ARG A 33 -22.33 -27.40 -11.76
C ARG A 33 -23.09 -26.08 -11.80
N LEU A 34 -22.70 -25.11 -10.99
CA LEU A 34 -23.36 -23.80 -10.98
C LEU A 34 -23.06 -23.06 -12.29
N PRO A 35 -23.98 -22.23 -12.81
CA PRO A 35 -23.69 -21.28 -13.87
C PRO A 35 -22.50 -20.37 -13.54
N ALA A 36 -21.76 -19.93 -14.57
CA ALA A 36 -20.55 -19.15 -14.40
C ALA A 36 -20.78 -17.85 -13.59
N GLU A 37 -21.96 -17.25 -13.73
CA GLU A 37 -22.36 -16.04 -13.01
C GLU A 37 -22.40 -16.25 -11.50
N LEU A 38 -22.93 -17.40 -11.05
CA LEU A 38 -22.98 -17.74 -9.63
C LEU A 38 -21.58 -18.08 -9.10
N ARG A 39 -20.76 -18.79 -9.90
CA ARG A 39 -19.36 -19.06 -9.52
C ARG A 39 -18.57 -17.78 -9.34
N ASN A 40 -18.68 -16.83 -10.28
CA ASN A 40 -18.01 -15.54 -10.18
C ASN A 40 -18.43 -14.77 -8.92
N ARG A 41 -19.73 -14.74 -8.59
CA ARG A 41 -20.20 -14.13 -7.32
C ARG A 41 -19.61 -14.81 -6.08
N ILE A 42 -19.52 -16.14 -6.09
CA ILE A 42 -18.87 -16.89 -5.00
C ILE A 42 -17.39 -16.51 -4.91
N TYR A 43 -16.69 -16.45 -6.03
CA TYR A 43 -15.27 -16.07 -6.05
C TYR A 43 -15.06 -14.65 -5.54
N ASP A 44 -15.90 -13.69 -5.95
CA ASP A 44 -15.83 -12.30 -5.50
C ASP A 44 -15.98 -12.20 -3.97
N LEU A 45 -16.93 -12.96 -3.40
CA LEU A 45 -17.17 -13.00 -1.96
C LEU A 45 -16.05 -13.69 -1.16
N VAL A 46 -15.41 -14.71 -1.74
CA VAL A 46 -14.37 -15.50 -1.07
C VAL A 46 -12.99 -14.88 -1.21
N LEU A 47 -12.69 -14.28 -2.36
CA LEU A 47 -11.33 -13.85 -2.73
C LEU A 47 -11.18 -12.32 -2.80
N GLY A 48 -12.26 -11.55 -2.72
CA GLY A 48 -12.28 -10.12 -3.01
C GLY A 48 -12.84 -9.25 -1.90
N GLY A 49 -12.81 -7.92 -2.12
CA GLY A 49 -13.40 -6.94 -1.22
C GLY A 49 -12.60 -6.67 0.07
N HIS A 50 -11.41 -7.23 0.20
CA HIS A 50 -10.54 -7.02 1.35
C HIS A 50 -9.56 -5.87 1.11
N SER A 51 -9.28 -5.12 2.17
CA SER A 51 -8.08 -4.28 2.26
C SER A 51 -7.00 -5.05 2.99
N ILE A 52 -5.84 -5.22 2.38
CA ILE A 52 -4.75 -6.08 2.88
C ILE A 52 -3.55 -5.21 3.20
N HIS A 53 -3.19 -5.10 4.48
CA HIS A 53 -1.95 -4.46 4.89
C HIS A 53 -0.78 -5.41 4.69
N ILE A 54 0.28 -4.89 4.08
CA ILE A 54 1.53 -5.59 3.82
C ILE A 54 2.64 -4.87 4.58
N GLU A 55 3.28 -5.59 5.47
CA GLU A 55 4.47 -5.14 6.19
C GLU A 55 5.67 -6.02 5.85
N GLY A 56 6.86 -5.42 5.84
CA GLY A 56 8.13 -6.13 5.76
C GLY A 56 8.82 -6.08 7.12
N ASP A 57 9.30 -7.21 7.61
CA ASP A 57 10.20 -7.26 8.77
C ASP A 57 11.53 -7.92 8.40
N LYS A 58 12.57 -7.66 9.19
CA LYS A 58 13.81 -8.42 9.10
C LYS A 58 13.50 -9.89 9.36
N ARG A 59 14.09 -10.74 8.56
CA ARG A 59 13.96 -12.18 8.60
C ARG A 59 14.50 -12.67 9.92
N GLN A 60 13.63 -13.37 10.64
CA GLN A 60 13.98 -14.15 11.81
C GLN A 60 14.11 -15.61 11.39
N ASP A 61 14.82 -16.44 12.17
CA ASP A 61 14.99 -17.86 11.86
C ASP A 61 13.65 -18.62 11.74
N THR A 62 12.58 -18.07 12.34
CA THR A 62 11.22 -18.60 12.26
C THR A 62 10.48 -18.26 10.97
N CYS A 63 10.99 -17.34 10.15
CA CYS A 63 10.46 -17.11 8.82
C CYS A 63 10.81 -18.30 7.91
N LYS A 64 9.92 -19.29 7.86
CA LYS A 64 9.90 -20.21 6.73
C LYS A 64 9.70 -19.38 5.47
N ILE A 65 10.59 -19.54 4.49
CA ILE A 65 10.34 -19.08 3.12
C ILE A 65 9.23 -19.98 2.58
N GLU A 66 8.00 -19.73 3.00
CA GLU A 66 6.89 -20.07 2.13
C GLU A 66 7.01 -19.09 0.98
N GLN A 67 7.47 -19.57 -0.18
CA GLN A 67 7.55 -18.71 -1.35
C GLN A 67 6.19 -18.01 -1.52
N PRO A 68 6.17 -16.66 -1.63
CA PRO A 68 4.94 -15.92 -1.79
C PRO A 68 4.32 -16.40 -3.09
N TYR A 69 3.35 -17.30 -2.99
CA TYR A 69 2.68 -17.90 -4.13
C TYR A 69 3.66 -18.56 -5.13
N ASN A 70 4.19 -19.76 -4.80
CA ASN A 70 5.10 -20.48 -5.71
C ASN A 70 4.42 -20.81 -7.06
N GLN A 71 4.63 -19.96 -8.05
CA GLN A 71 4.09 -20.14 -9.40
C GLN A 71 4.54 -21.47 -10.03
N ALA A 72 5.72 -22.01 -9.68
CA ALA A 72 6.16 -23.29 -10.22
C ALA A 72 5.26 -24.45 -9.75
N ASN A 73 4.82 -24.44 -8.49
CA ASN A 73 3.83 -25.40 -8.00
C ASN A 73 2.47 -25.22 -8.70
N TRP A 74 2.11 -23.98 -9.03
CA TRP A 74 0.85 -23.67 -9.70
C TRP A 74 0.84 -24.01 -11.20
N LEU A 75 1.93 -23.76 -11.91
CA LEU A 75 2.08 -24.15 -13.32
C LEU A 75 2.05 -25.67 -13.45
N ALA A 76 2.75 -26.38 -12.54
CA ALA A 76 2.66 -27.83 -12.45
C ALA A 76 1.23 -28.31 -12.17
N PHE A 77 0.52 -27.67 -11.23
CA PHE A 77 -0.88 -27.99 -10.94
C PHE A 77 -1.81 -27.72 -12.14
N ALA A 78 -1.65 -26.61 -12.84
CA ALA A 78 -2.48 -26.20 -13.97
C ALA A 78 -2.33 -27.12 -15.19
N GLY A 79 -1.33 -28.00 -15.23
CA GLY A 79 -1.06 -28.85 -16.39
C GLY A 79 -0.58 -28.06 -17.60
N GLU A 80 -0.19 -26.80 -17.42
CA GLU A 80 0.60 -26.08 -18.40
C GLU A 80 1.99 -26.74 -18.37
N GLU A 81 2.20 -27.74 -19.22
CA GLU A 81 3.54 -28.28 -19.47
C GLU A 81 4.49 -27.11 -19.66
N ALA A 82 5.64 -27.17 -19.00
CA ALA A 82 6.74 -26.22 -19.08
C ALA A 82 7.40 -26.17 -20.48
N ASN A 83 6.59 -26.17 -21.55
CA ASN A 83 7.01 -26.19 -22.95
C ASN A 83 7.18 -24.78 -23.54
N GLN A 84 6.90 -23.74 -22.73
CA GLN A 84 7.59 -22.45 -22.85
C GLN A 84 8.78 -22.42 -21.90
N ARG A 85 9.78 -23.29 -22.17
CA ARG A 85 11.17 -22.97 -21.84
C ARG A 85 11.62 -21.80 -22.73
N ARG A 86 11.10 -20.60 -22.45
CA ARG A 86 12.02 -19.47 -22.32
C ARG A 86 12.53 -19.60 -20.90
N GLU A 87 13.80 -19.96 -20.80
CA GLU A 87 14.57 -20.12 -19.57
C GLU A 87 14.10 -19.16 -18.47
N CYS A 88 13.33 -19.69 -17.51
CA CYS A 88 13.54 -19.27 -16.14
C CYS A 88 14.81 -20.03 -15.72
N PRO A 89 15.97 -19.37 -15.55
CA PRO A 89 17.17 -20.03 -15.11
C PRO A 89 16.91 -20.78 -13.80
N PRO A 90 17.56 -21.94 -13.60
CA PRO A 90 17.57 -22.58 -12.31
C PRO A 90 18.04 -21.57 -11.25
N TYR A 91 17.44 -21.63 -10.06
CA TYR A 91 17.56 -20.67 -8.95
C TYR A 91 18.99 -20.49 -8.38
N ASN A 92 20.01 -21.04 -9.06
CA ASN A 92 21.43 -20.84 -8.78
C ASN A 92 22.09 -19.80 -9.70
N GLU A 93 21.42 -19.28 -10.73
CA GLU A 93 21.83 -18.06 -11.43
C GLU A 93 20.73 -17.00 -11.40
N PRO A 94 20.98 -15.80 -10.86
CA PRO A 94 19.95 -14.79 -10.70
C PRO A 94 19.55 -14.20 -12.07
N LEU A 95 18.24 -14.25 -12.38
CA LEU A 95 17.55 -13.61 -13.52
C LEU A 95 17.74 -12.08 -13.63
N TRP A 96 18.57 -11.47 -12.78
CA TRP A 96 18.74 -10.03 -12.60
C TRP A 96 20.04 -9.49 -13.24
N THR A 97 20.95 -10.37 -13.68
CA THR A 97 22.25 -9.98 -14.27
C THR A 97 22.13 -9.37 -15.67
N SER A 98 21.05 -9.64 -16.40
CA SER A 98 20.86 -9.19 -17.79
C SER A 98 20.43 -7.71 -17.93
N PHE A 99 20.19 -7.00 -16.82
CA PHE A 99 19.85 -5.57 -16.82
C PHE A 99 21.06 -4.67 -16.41
N ALA A 100 22.26 -5.24 -16.36
CA ALA A 100 23.48 -4.62 -15.85
C ALA A 100 24.20 -3.68 -16.83
N GLY A 101 23.48 -2.72 -17.42
CA GLY A 101 24.05 -1.69 -18.29
C GLY A 101 23.71 -0.28 -17.81
N GLY A 102 24.45 0.24 -16.83
CA GLY A 102 24.42 1.66 -16.44
C GLY A 102 23.85 1.95 -15.05
N GLU A 103 24.70 2.48 -14.15
CA GLU A 103 24.49 3.18 -12.85
C GLU A 103 23.47 2.66 -11.81
N GLY A 104 22.54 1.77 -12.15
CA GLY A 104 21.54 1.20 -11.24
C GLY A 104 22.03 -0.01 -10.44
N GLN A 105 23.24 -0.52 -10.71
CA GLN A 105 23.74 -1.80 -10.17
C GLN A 105 23.95 -1.78 -8.64
N ALA A 106 24.31 -0.62 -8.07
CA ALA A 106 24.50 -0.46 -6.63
C ALA A 106 23.19 -0.60 -5.82
N ASN A 107 22.04 -0.32 -6.42
CA ASN A 107 20.74 -0.38 -5.72
C ASN A 107 20.14 -1.80 -5.73
N TRP A 108 20.45 -2.61 -6.75
CA TRP A 108 19.92 -3.96 -6.90
C TRP A 108 20.61 -5.00 -6.02
N ASN A 109 21.94 -4.91 -5.86
CA ASN A 109 22.68 -5.78 -4.94
C ASN A 109 22.18 -5.62 -3.50
N GLY A 110 21.85 -4.38 -3.10
CA GLY A 110 21.18 -4.11 -1.82
C GLY A 110 19.80 -4.75 -1.72
N LEU A 111 18.98 -4.70 -2.77
CA LEU A 111 17.68 -5.39 -2.81
C LEU A 111 17.81 -6.92 -2.72
N GLN A 112 18.86 -7.50 -3.30
CA GLN A 112 19.13 -8.94 -3.27
C GLN A 112 19.55 -9.42 -1.88
N GLU A 113 20.51 -8.74 -1.24
CA GLU A 113 20.86 -9.01 0.16
C GLU A 113 19.66 -8.81 1.08
N TRP A 114 18.84 -7.79 0.81
CA TRP A 114 17.63 -7.54 1.59
C TRP A 114 16.54 -8.60 1.38
N GLY A 115 16.37 -9.15 0.16
CA GLY A 115 15.36 -10.18 -0.12
C GLY A 115 15.65 -11.48 0.62
N LEU A 116 16.92 -11.76 0.87
CA LEU A 116 17.32 -12.85 1.76
C LEU A 116 17.06 -12.55 3.24
N GLN A 117 16.96 -11.27 3.60
CA GLN A 117 16.88 -10.78 4.97
C GLN A 117 15.51 -10.26 5.38
N HIS A 118 14.44 -10.35 4.57
CA HIS A 118 13.13 -9.82 4.95
C HIS A 118 11.96 -10.77 4.62
N CYS A 119 10.89 -10.68 5.42
CA CYS A 119 9.65 -11.42 5.23
C CYS A 119 8.48 -10.45 5.07
N LEU A 120 7.54 -10.78 4.17
CA LEU A 120 6.28 -10.05 4.05
C LEU A 120 5.21 -10.69 4.93
N HIS A 121 4.49 -9.84 5.66
CA HIS A 121 3.35 -10.23 6.49
C HIS A 121 2.08 -9.56 5.96
N TYR A 122 1.00 -10.32 5.89
CA TYR A 122 -0.27 -9.90 5.28
C TYR A 122 -1.39 -9.91 6.31
N TYR A 123 -2.11 -8.80 6.45
CA TYR A 123 -3.20 -8.65 7.41
C TYR A 123 -4.46 -8.10 6.75
N VAL A 124 -5.62 -8.70 7.01
CA VAL A 124 -6.89 -8.11 6.61
C VAL A 124 -7.17 -6.89 7.50
N CYS A 125 -7.47 -5.77 6.85
CA CYS A 125 -7.90 -4.55 7.51
C CYS A 125 -9.16 -4.79 8.34
N LYS A 126 -9.13 -4.34 9.59
CA LYS A 126 -10.27 -4.36 10.53
C LYS A 126 -10.79 -2.96 10.84
N ALA A 127 -10.40 -1.94 10.05
CA ALA A 127 -10.91 -0.60 10.24
C ALA A 127 -12.44 -0.60 10.10
N ALA A 128 -13.13 0.12 10.98
CA ALA A 128 -14.60 0.15 11.01
C ALA A 128 -15.23 0.83 9.78
N ILE A 129 -14.44 1.61 9.03
CA ILE A 129 -14.85 2.31 7.82
C ILE A 129 -13.84 2.05 6.70
N SER A 130 -14.31 2.10 5.46
CA SER A 130 -13.44 2.00 4.28
C SER A 130 -12.62 3.28 4.08
N GLU A 131 -11.56 3.20 3.27
CA GLU A 131 -10.75 4.38 2.92
C GLU A 131 -11.55 5.43 2.14
N ASP A 132 -12.59 5.01 1.41
CA ASP A 132 -13.49 5.95 0.73
C ASP A 132 -14.33 6.76 1.70
N VAL A 133 -14.90 6.10 2.70
CA VAL A 133 -15.65 6.78 3.78
C VAL A 133 -14.70 7.66 4.59
N ALA A 134 -13.49 7.19 4.89
CA ALA A 134 -12.49 7.99 5.58
C ALA A 134 -12.08 9.24 4.78
N TYR A 135 -11.93 9.12 3.46
CA TYR A 135 -11.66 10.25 2.59
C TYR A 135 -12.80 11.25 2.58
N GLN A 136 -14.06 10.80 2.44
CA GLN A 136 -15.24 11.66 2.52
C GLN A 136 -15.28 12.45 3.84
N ARG A 137 -15.06 11.77 4.97
CA ARG A 137 -14.97 12.42 6.29
C ARG A 137 -13.80 13.40 6.38
N SER A 138 -12.66 13.11 5.77
CA SER A 138 -11.54 14.05 5.77
C SER A 138 -11.86 15.33 4.99
N GLN A 139 -12.72 15.27 3.97
CA GLN A 139 -13.13 16.42 3.16
C GLN A 139 -14.23 17.24 3.84
N ASP A 140 -15.12 16.59 4.59
CA ASP A 140 -16.28 17.23 5.22
C ASP A 140 -15.99 17.59 6.69
N ALA A 141 -15.98 18.88 7.00
CA ALA A 141 -15.82 19.37 8.38
C ALA A 141 -16.89 18.83 9.33
N THR A 142 -18.13 18.70 8.86
CA THR A 142 -19.27 18.30 9.69
C THR A 142 -19.18 16.84 10.14
N LEU A 143 -18.51 15.97 9.37
CA LEU A 143 -18.40 14.54 9.67
C LEU A 143 -17.18 14.19 10.52
N ASN A 144 -16.15 15.05 10.51
CA ASN A 144 -14.86 14.82 11.15
C ASN A 144 -14.86 15.27 12.62
N GLU A 145 -15.71 16.26 12.94
CA GLU A 145 -15.70 16.99 14.21
C GLU A 145 -16.68 16.43 15.26
N GLN A 146 -17.27 15.24 15.06
CA GLN A 146 -18.44 14.80 15.85
C GLN A 146 -18.27 13.53 16.70
N LEU A 147 -17.08 12.91 16.75
CA LEU A 147 -16.92 11.65 17.50
C LEU A 147 -16.32 11.90 18.90
N PRO A 148 -17.09 11.75 20.00
CA PRO A 148 -16.50 11.82 21.33
C PRO A 148 -15.42 10.74 21.49
N GLY A 149 -14.33 11.10 22.16
CA GLY A 149 -13.27 10.17 22.49
C GLY A 149 -13.42 9.61 23.91
N PRO A 150 -12.78 8.46 24.22
CA PRO A 150 -12.69 8.01 25.60
C PRO A 150 -11.82 8.99 26.40
N GLY A 151 -12.45 9.79 27.25
CA GLY A 151 -11.77 10.71 28.17
C GLY A 151 -11.78 12.19 27.74
N ILE A 152 -11.59 13.07 28.71
CA ILE A 152 -11.65 14.54 28.54
C ILE A 152 -10.59 15.02 27.54
N ALA A 153 -9.37 14.46 27.61
CA ALA A 153 -8.29 14.79 26.69
C ALA A 153 -8.66 14.51 25.22
N ALA A 154 -9.29 13.37 24.94
CA ALA A 154 -9.64 12.96 23.59
C ALA A 154 -10.72 13.86 22.95
N ASN A 155 -11.52 14.57 23.75
CA ASN A 155 -12.50 15.53 23.22
C ASN A 155 -11.85 16.80 22.68
N PHE A 156 -10.73 17.27 23.25
CA PHE A 156 -9.94 18.38 22.68
C PHE A 156 -9.32 18.05 21.31
N TRP A 157 -9.29 16.77 20.95
CA TRP A 157 -8.76 16.26 19.70
C TRP A 157 -9.82 15.88 18.67
N ARG A 158 -11.10 15.86 19.03
CA ARG A 158 -12.14 15.30 18.15
C ARG A 158 -13.33 16.22 17.99
N HIS A 159 -13.93 16.66 19.09
CA HIS A 159 -15.16 17.41 19.00
C HIS A 159 -14.89 18.92 18.85
N GLY A 160 -15.13 19.45 17.65
CA GLY A 160 -14.89 20.87 17.33
C GLY A 160 -13.41 21.28 17.26
N ASP A 161 -12.49 20.31 17.13
CA ASP A 161 -11.06 20.59 17.00
C ASP A 161 -10.74 21.06 15.56
N PRO A 162 -10.34 22.32 15.35
CA PRO A 162 -10.10 22.87 14.02
C PRO A 162 -8.84 22.30 13.35
N PHE A 163 -8.06 21.46 14.04
CA PHE A 163 -6.87 20.81 13.50
C PHE A 163 -7.12 19.33 13.18
N HIS A 164 -8.19 18.71 13.67
CA HIS A 164 -8.33 17.25 13.61
C HIS A 164 -8.73 16.74 12.22
N ILE A 165 -8.03 15.69 11.80
CA ILE A 165 -8.46 14.78 10.75
C ILE A 165 -8.15 13.36 11.21
N ASP A 166 -9.15 12.47 11.17
CA ASP A 166 -9.00 11.08 11.57
C ASP A 166 -7.75 10.46 10.94
N SER A 167 -6.78 10.13 11.78
CA SER A 167 -5.49 9.63 11.31
C SER A 167 -5.62 8.20 10.82
N CYS A 168 -4.96 7.91 9.70
CA CYS A 168 -4.86 6.56 9.20
C CYS A 168 -4.11 5.64 10.18
N ALA A 169 -3.18 6.17 10.97
CA ALA A 169 -2.50 5.40 12.01
C ALA A 169 -3.49 4.88 13.06
N GLU A 170 -4.44 5.73 13.47
CA GLU A 170 -5.47 5.41 14.46
C GLU A 170 -6.53 4.47 13.89
N ARG A 171 -7.09 4.75 12.71
CA ARG A 171 -8.13 3.88 12.11
C ARG A 171 -7.67 2.43 11.93
N HIS A 172 -6.39 2.25 11.63
CA HIS A 172 -5.80 0.96 11.34
C HIS A 172 -5.02 0.37 12.52
N ASN A 173 -5.15 0.92 13.74
CA ASN A 173 -4.46 0.38 14.91
C ASN A 173 -4.91 -1.05 15.25
N ARG A 174 -6.21 -1.35 15.08
CA ARG A 174 -6.85 -2.65 15.30
C ARG A 174 -6.67 -3.65 14.16
N CYS A 175 -6.16 -3.20 13.02
CA CYS A 175 -5.89 -4.10 11.89
C CYS A 175 -4.76 -5.09 12.22
N TYR A 176 -3.97 -4.78 13.22
CA TYR A 176 -2.93 -5.66 13.73
C TYR A 176 -3.53 -6.61 14.78
N PRO A 177 -3.18 -7.90 14.75
CA PRO A 177 -3.68 -8.87 15.73
C PRO A 177 -3.33 -8.45 17.17
N ASP A 178 -4.34 -8.34 18.04
CA ASP A 178 -4.24 -7.61 19.32
C ASP A 178 -3.59 -8.40 20.47
N GLU A 179 -3.63 -9.74 20.56
CA GLU A 179 -3.37 -10.42 21.86
C GLU A 179 -2.59 -11.75 21.82
N GLY A 180 -1.63 -11.88 20.92
CA GLY A 180 -0.74 -13.05 20.90
C GLY A 180 0.30 -13.01 19.78
N PHE A 181 0.12 -12.07 18.87
CA PHE A 181 1.05 -11.71 17.82
C PHE A 181 1.75 -10.44 18.28
N HIS A 182 3.07 -10.51 18.46
CA HIS A 182 3.85 -9.39 18.95
C HIS A 182 3.66 -8.16 18.06
N LYS A 183 3.16 -7.06 18.66
CA LYS A 183 3.06 -5.75 17.99
C LYS A 183 4.42 -5.44 17.30
N PRO A 184 4.43 -4.84 16.09
CA PRO A 184 5.68 -4.43 15.45
C PRO A 184 6.56 -3.61 16.41
N ALA A 185 7.88 -3.73 16.33
CA ALA A 185 8.81 -3.08 17.27
C ALA A 185 8.61 -1.55 17.42
N TRP A 186 8.00 -0.91 16.42
CA TRP A 186 7.69 0.52 16.41
C TRP A 186 6.39 0.88 17.14
N MET A 187 5.47 -0.07 17.37
CA MET A 187 4.28 0.10 18.22
C MET A 187 4.54 -0.23 19.69
N ARG A 188 5.76 -0.68 20.00
CA ARG A 188 6.19 -1.02 21.35
C ARG A 188 6.98 0.14 21.95
N PRO A 189 6.85 0.40 23.26
CA PRO A 189 7.76 1.26 24.00
C PRO A 189 9.22 0.80 23.74
N PRO A 190 10.21 1.71 23.73
CA PRO A 190 11.60 1.36 23.45
C PRO A 190 12.17 0.18 24.26
N GLY A 191 11.67 -0.05 25.49
CA GLY A 191 12.08 -1.16 26.36
C GLY A 191 11.61 -2.55 25.93
N ASP A 192 10.52 -2.68 25.17
CA ASP A 192 9.92 -3.97 24.79
C ASP A 192 10.41 -4.49 23.43
N ARG A 193 11.45 -3.88 22.86
CA ARG A 193 11.93 -4.17 21.49
C ARG A 193 12.80 -5.42 21.39
N THR A 194 13.27 -5.98 22.49
CA THR A 194 14.16 -7.13 22.51
C THR A 194 13.39 -8.44 22.33
N SER A 195 13.36 -8.92 21.08
CA SER A 195 13.24 -10.34 20.71
C SER A 195 11.92 -11.06 21.03
N TYR A 196 11.00 -11.04 20.06
CA TYR A 196 10.06 -12.16 19.89
C TYR A 196 9.75 -12.44 18.42
N ALA A 197 9.49 -13.71 18.13
CA ALA A 197 9.24 -14.24 16.80
C ALA A 197 7.87 -13.81 16.26
N ARG A 198 7.81 -13.13 15.11
CA ARG A 198 6.52 -12.95 14.42
C ARG A 198 6.11 -14.27 13.79
N THR A 199 4.87 -14.69 14.02
CA THR A 199 4.24 -15.73 13.19
C THR A 199 4.10 -15.20 11.78
N ASN A 200 4.72 -15.89 10.82
CA ASN A 200 4.59 -15.59 9.41
C ASN A 200 3.12 -15.76 9.00
N VAL A 201 2.49 -14.69 8.48
CA VAL A 201 1.13 -14.73 7.95
C VAL A 201 1.25 -14.52 6.46
N SER A 202 1.21 -15.61 5.69
CA SER A 202 1.33 -15.59 4.24
C SER A 202 0.03 -15.11 3.58
N LEU A 203 0.13 -14.52 2.39
CA LEU A 203 -1.02 -14.08 1.60
C LEU A 203 -2.02 -15.23 1.37
N ASN A 204 -1.50 -16.46 1.17
CA ASN A 204 -2.32 -17.66 1.03
C ASN A 204 -3.23 -17.87 2.25
N LYS A 205 -2.68 -17.75 3.45
CA LYS A 205 -3.46 -17.88 4.69
C LYS A 205 -4.43 -16.71 4.87
N THR A 206 -4.00 -15.49 4.57
CA THR A 206 -4.81 -14.28 4.75
C THR A 206 -6.05 -14.25 3.85
N LEU A 207 -5.93 -14.71 2.60
CA LEU A 207 -7.03 -14.72 1.62
C LEU A 207 -7.62 -16.12 1.38
N ASN A 208 -7.22 -17.11 2.18
CA ASN A 208 -7.59 -18.51 2.00
C ASN A 208 -7.42 -19.00 0.54
N LEU A 209 -6.25 -18.75 -0.06
CA LEU A 209 -5.99 -19.14 -1.46
C LEU A 209 -5.90 -20.67 -1.65
N SER A 210 -6.05 -21.46 -0.58
CA SER A 210 -6.30 -22.89 -0.63
C SER A 210 -7.49 -23.24 -1.53
N PHE A 211 -8.48 -22.34 -1.61
CA PHE A 211 -9.62 -22.46 -2.52
C PHE A 211 -9.21 -22.59 -3.99
N LEU A 212 -8.18 -21.84 -4.42
CA LEU A 212 -7.68 -21.90 -5.79
C LEU A 212 -7.02 -23.25 -6.14
N HIS A 213 -6.65 -24.04 -5.13
CA HIS A 213 -6.04 -25.36 -5.32
C HIS A 213 -7.07 -26.49 -5.50
N THR A 214 -8.37 -26.19 -5.39
CA THR A 214 -9.41 -27.24 -5.42
C THR A 214 -9.60 -27.85 -6.81
N SER A 215 -9.46 -27.06 -7.88
CA SER A 215 -9.58 -27.55 -9.26
C SER A 215 -8.86 -26.61 -10.24
N ARG A 216 -8.35 -27.18 -11.33
CA ARG A 216 -7.75 -26.41 -12.44
C ARG A 216 -8.71 -25.37 -13.02
N GLN A 217 -10.00 -25.71 -13.12
CA GLN A 217 -11.00 -24.79 -13.65
C GLN A 217 -11.19 -23.59 -12.70
N VAL A 218 -11.35 -23.83 -11.40
CA VAL A 218 -11.45 -22.77 -10.38
C VAL A 218 -10.21 -21.87 -10.44
N TYR A 219 -9.02 -22.46 -10.54
CA TYR A 219 -7.78 -21.70 -10.70
C TYR A 219 -7.80 -20.80 -11.94
N GLN A 220 -8.15 -21.34 -13.11
CA GLN A 220 -8.17 -20.58 -14.36
C GLN A 220 -9.17 -19.42 -14.32
N GLU A 221 -10.35 -19.64 -13.74
CA GLU A 221 -11.40 -18.63 -13.59
C GLU A 221 -11.02 -17.55 -12.56
N ALA A 222 -10.40 -17.94 -11.44
CA ALA A 222 -10.29 -17.08 -10.26
C ALA A 222 -8.89 -16.58 -9.91
N ARG A 223 -7.79 -17.06 -10.53
CA ARG A 223 -6.40 -16.73 -10.15
C ARG A 223 -6.05 -15.24 -10.12
N ASN A 224 -6.78 -14.41 -10.85
CA ASN A 224 -6.56 -12.96 -10.90
C ASN A 224 -7.34 -12.19 -9.84
N LEU A 225 -8.43 -12.77 -9.32
CA LEU A 225 -9.37 -12.11 -8.43
C LEU A 225 -8.74 -11.68 -7.09
N PRO A 226 -7.85 -12.47 -6.45
CA PRO A 226 -7.14 -12.01 -5.25
C PRO A 226 -6.37 -10.71 -5.45
N PHE A 227 -5.94 -10.41 -6.68
CA PHE A 227 -5.17 -9.21 -6.99
C PHE A 227 -6.05 -8.07 -7.49
N SER A 228 -7.10 -8.37 -8.26
CA SER A 228 -7.95 -7.35 -8.89
C SER A 228 -9.07 -6.84 -8.01
N LEU A 229 -9.51 -7.62 -7.01
CA LEU A 229 -10.65 -7.28 -6.15
C LEU A 229 -10.25 -6.77 -4.77
N ASN A 230 -8.96 -6.79 -4.44
CA ASN A 230 -8.46 -6.35 -3.13
C ASN A 230 -7.63 -5.06 -3.25
N THR A 231 -7.59 -4.31 -2.15
CA THR A 231 -6.74 -3.13 -2.00
C THR A 231 -5.49 -3.51 -1.24
N PHE A 232 -4.31 -3.32 -1.84
CA PHE A 232 -3.03 -3.65 -1.20
C PHE A 232 -2.39 -2.43 -0.57
N GLY A 233 -2.06 -2.57 0.70
CA GLY A 233 -1.75 -1.49 1.60
C GLY A 233 -0.32 -1.49 2.12
N PHE A 234 0.40 -0.38 2.01
CA PHE A 234 1.82 -0.32 2.34
C PHE A 234 2.16 0.86 3.23
N ARG A 235 2.83 0.57 4.35
CA ARG A 235 3.45 1.58 5.24
C ARG A 235 4.95 1.73 5.02
N SER A 236 5.55 0.77 4.32
CA SER A 236 6.99 0.71 4.07
C SER A 236 7.21 0.54 2.58
N VAL A 237 8.02 1.42 2.01
CA VAL A 237 8.38 1.34 0.59
C VAL A 237 9.17 0.08 0.26
N VAL A 238 9.86 -0.48 1.25
CA VAL A 238 10.59 -1.74 1.13
C VAL A 238 9.60 -2.89 0.93
N ALA A 239 8.55 -2.96 1.77
CA ALA A 239 7.51 -3.98 1.65
C ALA A 239 6.77 -3.88 0.30
N PHE A 240 6.53 -2.65 -0.16
CA PHE A 240 5.94 -2.39 -1.47
C PHE A 240 6.78 -2.94 -2.62
N LYS A 241 8.10 -2.65 -2.63
CA LYS A 241 9.03 -3.18 -3.64
C LYS A 241 9.07 -4.70 -3.63
N PHE A 242 9.24 -5.32 -2.46
CA PHE A 242 9.29 -6.77 -2.34
C PHE A 242 7.99 -7.45 -2.78
N PHE A 243 6.84 -6.87 -2.42
CA PHE A 243 5.58 -7.39 -2.88
C PHE A 243 5.48 -7.34 -4.40
N LEU A 244 5.76 -6.20 -5.03
CA LEU A 244 5.65 -6.07 -6.49
C LEU A 244 6.63 -6.95 -7.25
N PHE A 245 7.89 -7.04 -6.79
CA PHE A 245 8.90 -7.86 -7.44
C PHE A 245 8.75 -9.35 -7.16
N GLY A 246 8.06 -9.72 -6.08
CA GLY A 246 7.71 -11.10 -5.77
C GLY A 246 6.53 -11.64 -6.57
N LEU A 247 5.86 -10.81 -7.36
CA LEU A 247 4.67 -11.20 -8.12
C LEU A 247 4.99 -11.44 -9.61
N ALA A 248 4.27 -12.39 -10.19
CA ALA A 248 4.28 -12.64 -11.62
C ALA A 248 3.70 -11.45 -12.40
N SER A 249 4.10 -11.29 -13.67
CA SER A 249 3.65 -10.16 -14.51
C SER A 249 2.12 -10.07 -14.64
N PHE A 250 1.41 -11.20 -14.70
CA PHE A 250 -0.05 -11.18 -14.79
C PHE A 250 -0.70 -10.74 -13.47
N GLN A 251 -0.10 -11.07 -12.32
CA GLN A 251 -0.59 -10.68 -11.00
C GLN A 251 -0.43 -9.18 -10.79
N THR A 252 0.73 -8.63 -11.14
CA THR A 252 0.98 -7.18 -11.03
C THR A 252 0.10 -6.36 -11.95
N LYS A 253 -0.16 -6.86 -13.17
CA LYS A 253 -1.16 -6.27 -14.08
C LYS A 253 -2.60 -6.36 -13.55
N ALA A 254 -2.90 -7.37 -12.73
CA ALA A 254 -4.22 -7.54 -12.13
C ALA A 254 -4.45 -6.62 -10.93
N ILE A 255 -3.41 -6.09 -10.27
CA ILE A 255 -3.56 -5.16 -9.15
C ILE A 255 -4.23 -3.87 -9.61
N LYS A 256 -5.46 -3.62 -9.12
CA LYS A 256 -6.22 -2.41 -9.45
C LYS A 256 -6.18 -1.33 -8.36
N SER A 257 -6.05 -1.71 -7.09
CA SER A 257 -6.17 -0.78 -5.97
C SER A 257 -4.96 -0.84 -5.04
N LEU A 258 -4.35 0.32 -4.79
CA LEU A 258 -3.24 0.49 -3.86
C LEU A 258 -3.60 1.50 -2.76
N TRP A 259 -3.12 1.24 -1.55
CA TRP A 259 -3.09 2.19 -0.45
C TRP A 259 -1.65 2.41 0.02
N ILE A 260 -1.21 3.66 0.10
CA ILE A 260 0.14 4.06 0.48
C ILE A 260 0.06 4.97 1.69
N PHE A 261 0.81 4.62 2.74
CA PHE A 261 1.01 5.45 3.91
C PHE A 261 2.41 6.02 3.94
N MET A 262 2.50 7.34 4.13
CA MET A 262 3.77 8.05 4.28
C MET A 262 3.72 8.94 5.52
N ARG A 263 4.86 9.04 6.20
CA ARG A 263 5.07 10.01 7.27
C ARG A 263 5.78 11.23 6.70
N LEU A 264 5.17 12.40 6.91
CA LEU A 264 5.77 13.70 6.63
C LEU A 264 6.49 14.15 7.90
N GLY A 265 7.76 14.45 7.83
CA GLY A 265 8.56 14.67 9.03
C GLY A 265 10.03 14.44 8.78
N SER A 266 10.90 15.08 9.55
CA SER A 266 12.24 14.55 9.75
C SER A 266 12.09 13.24 10.52
N CYS A 267 12.09 12.13 9.79
CA CYS A 267 12.03 10.80 10.36
C CYS A 267 13.04 9.92 9.63
N SER A 268 13.91 9.26 10.40
CA SER A 268 14.90 8.33 9.86
C SER A 268 14.30 6.98 9.45
N ASP A 269 13.00 6.76 9.70
CA ASP A 269 12.33 5.48 9.45
C ASP A 269 12.09 5.20 7.95
N SER A 270 11.79 3.93 7.64
CA SER A 270 11.46 3.46 6.29
C SER A 270 10.13 4.02 5.74
N LYS A 271 9.39 4.77 6.56
CA LYS A 271 8.04 5.27 6.27
C LYS A 271 8.06 6.74 5.85
N SER A 272 9.23 7.39 5.92
CA SER A 272 9.38 8.79 5.53
C SER A 272 9.01 8.99 4.07
N ALA A 273 8.30 10.08 3.80
CA ALA A 273 7.91 10.46 2.45
C ALA A 273 9.12 10.58 1.51
N TRP A 274 10.28 11.01 2.03
CA TRP A 274 11.53 11.07 1.26
C TRP A 274 11.96 9.69 0.71
N ARG A 275 11.90 8.62 1.52
CA ARG A 275 12.25 7.27 1.05
C ARG A 275 11.25 6.75 0.02
N TRP A 276 9.97 7.05 0.21
CA TRP A 276 8.93 6.79 -0.78
C TRP A 276 9.22 7.52 -2.08
N ASN A 277 9.51 8.82 -2.01
CA ASN A 277 9.82 9.69 -3.15
C ASN A 277 10.96 9.10 -4.00
N ASN A 278 12.11 8.83 -3.38
CA ASN A 278 13.27 8.28 -4.07
C ASN A 278 13.02 6.89 -4.66
N SER A 279 12.27 6.07 -3.95
CA SER A 279 11.96 4.73 -4.42
C SER A 279 10.99 4.73 -5.61
N LEU A 280 9.98 5.61 -5.59
CA LEU A 280 9.00 5.73 -6.66
C LEU A 280 9.57 6.44 -7.90
N LEU A 281 10.66 7.20 -7.76
CA LEU A 281 11.43 7.73 -8.89
C LEU A 281 12.14 6.64 -9.70
N THR A 282 12.27 5.42 -9.16
CA THR A 282 12.96 4.34 -9.88
C THR A 282 12.12 3.88 -11.08
N PRO A 283 12.60 4.03 -12.33
CA PRO A 283 11.81 3.72 -13.54
C PRO A 283 11.36 2.26 -13.61
N SER A 284 12.08 1.35 -12.95
CA SER A 284 11.81 -0.09 -12.93
C SER A 284 10.49 -0.47 -12.27
N LEU A 285 9.86 0.40 -11.47
CA LEU A 285 8.58 0.10 -10.84
C LEU A 285 7.39 0.20 -11.79
N ARG A 286 7.50 1.03 -12.83
CA ARG A 286 6.39 1.36 -13.73
C ARG A 286 5.70 0.13 -14.34
N PRO A 287 6.41 -0.89 -14.86
CA PRO A 287 5.78 -2.09 -15.41
C PRO A 287 4.90 -2.86 -14.40
N TYR A 288 5.22 -2.79 -13.11
CA TYR A 288 4.55 -3.55 -12.04
C TYR A 288 3.30 -2.85 -11.49
N ILE A 289 3.09 -1.57 -11.83
CA ILE A 289 1.94 -0.78 -11.35
C ILE A 289 1.01 -0.34 -12.49
N GLN A 290 1.19 -0.86 -13.70
CA GLN A 290 0.34 -0.49 -14.86
C GLN A 290 -1.13 -0.85 -14.69
N GLY A 291 -1.43 -1.85 -13.85
CA GLY A 291 -2.79 -2.28 -13.53
C GLY A 291 -3.55 -1.33 -12.61
N VAL A 292 -2.85 -0.44 -11.91
CA VAL A 292 -3.45 0.39 -10.86
C VAL A 292 -4.44 1.38 -11.47
N ARG A 293 -5.63 1.46 -10.87
CA ARG A 293 -6.75 2.35 -11.21
C ARG A 293 -7.18 3.20 -10.02
N ILE A 294 -7.09 2.64 -8.82
CA ILE A 294 -7.49 3.30 -7.57
C ILE A 294 -6.24 3.46 -6.70
N LEU A 295 -5.97 4.70 -6.29
CA LEU A 295 -4.84 5.02 -5.43
C LEU A 295 -5.32 5.79 -4.21
N HIS A 296 -5.10 5.21 -3.03
CA HIS A 296 -5.33 5.85 -1.75
C HIS A 296 -4.00 6.26 -1.14
N ILE A 297 -3.87 7.53 -0.75
CA ILE A 297 -2.66 8.08 -0.13
C ILE A 297 -3.04 8.61 1.24
N SER A 298 -2.37 8.13 2.29
CA SER A 298 -2.50 8.60 3.65
C SER A 298 -1.19 9.21 4.11
N LEU A 299 -1.24 10.49 4.48
CA LEU A 299 -0.10 11.30 4.88
C LEU A 299 -0.23 11.64 6.36
N SER A 300 0.76 11.24 7.15
CA SER A 300 0.78 11.44 8.59
C SER A 300 1.85 12.46 8.94
N VAL A 301 1.46 13.63 9.44
CA VAL A 301 2.37 14.72 9.80
C VAL A 301 2.98 14.43 11.17
N VAL A 302 4.29 14.23 11.20
CA VAL A 302 5.10 13.99 12.40
C VAL A 302 5.82 15.27 12.77
N LEU A 303 5.28 15.98 13.75
CA LEU A 303 5.92 17.15 14.35
C LEU A 303 6.81 16.68 15.51
N ALA A 304 7.98 16.16 15.19
CA ALA A 304 9.00 15.80 16.18
C ALA A 304 9.98 16.96 16.36
N GLY A 305 9.90 17.66 17.50
CA GLY A 305 11.02 18.44 18.05
C GLY A 305 11.50 19.66 17.26
N THR A 306 10.71 20.20 16.33
CA THR A 306 11.15 21.39 15.61
C THR A 306 10.94 22.62 16.49
N GLY A 307 12.03 23.33 16.82
CA GLY A 307 11.94 24.70 17.33
C GLY A 307 11.22 25.64 16.36
N ASP A 308 11.23 26.94 16.62
CA ASP A 308 10.40 27.96 15.94
C ASP A 308 10.52 28.05 14.39
N ASN A 309 11.41 27.27 13.77
CA ASN A 309 11.62 27.17 12.32
C ASN A 309 11.16 25.81 11.72
N GLY A 310 10.09 25.21 12.24
CA GLY A 310 9.63 23.89 11.76
C GLY A 310 9.41 23.87 10.24
N PRO A 311 10.16 23.03 9.49
CA PRO A 311 10.21 23.06 8.02
C PRO A 311 8.85 22.91 7.35
N PHE A 312 7.88 22.27 8.02
CA PHE A 312 6.65 21.86 7.37
C PHE A 312 5.76 23.01 6.92
N ARG A 313 5.55 24.06 7.72
CA ARG A 313 4.60 25.11 7.31
C ARG A 313 5.13 25.87 6.09
N GLN A 314 6.41 26.24 6.09
CA GLN A 314 7.01 26.90 4.92
C GLN A 314 7.14 25.94 3.73
N GLU A 315 7.66 24.72 3.89
CA GLU A 315 7.80 23.77 2.77
C GLU A 315 6.45 23.38 2.15
N ILE A 316 5.40 23.23 2.95
CA ILE A 316 4.05 22.89 2.47
C ILE A 316 3.35 24.10 1.83
N LEU A 317 3.57 25.31 2.36
CA LEU A 317 3.04 26.55 1.80
C LEU A 317 3.86 27.06 0.61
N THR A 318 5.11 26.65 0.47
CA THR A 318 5.91 26.98 -0.71
C THR A 318 5.30 26.35 -1.97
N PRO A 319 5.47 26.99 -3.13
CA PRO A 319 5.01 26.43 -4.41
C PRO A 319 5.69 25.11 -4.79
N HIS A 320 6.78 24.72 -4.11
CA HIS A 320 7.61 23.54 -4.37
C HIS A 320 7.03 22.22 -3.88
N LEU A 321 5.69 22.05 -3.91
CA LEU A 321 5.08 20.72 -3.82
C LEU A 321 5.70 19.74 -4.82
N ASP A 322 6.34 20.29 -5.87
CA ASP A 322 7.17 19.58 -6.82
C ASP A 322 8.21 18.68 -6.19
N ASP A 323 9.05 19.17 -5.28
CA ASP A 323 10.29 18.48 -4.94
C ASP A 323 10.07 17.22 -4.08
N TRP A 324 9.19 17.30 -3.09
CA TRP A 324 8.94 16.17 -2.17
C TRP A 324 7.98 15.13 -2.76
N ALA A 325 7.15 15.49 -3.74
CA ALA A 325 6.18 14.61 -4.39
C ALA A 325 6.65 14.10 -5.76
N LEU A 326 7.90 14.37 -6.18
CA LEU A 326 8.43 13.99 -7.50
C LEU A 326 8.21 12.51 -7.84
N GLY A 327 8.47 11.61 -6.91
CA GLY A 327 8.27 10.17 -7.02
C GLY A 327 6.81 9.78 -7.21
N LEU A 328 5.86 10.51 -6.61
CA LEU A 328 4.43 10.28 -6.86
C LEU A 328 4.04 10.59 -8.31
N ASN A 329 4.86 11.32 -9.08
CA ASN A 329 4.61 11.53 -10.50
C ASN A 329 4.62 10.21 -11.29
N CYS A 330 5.22 9.11 -10.79
CA CYS A 330 5.13 7.82 -11.47
C CYS A 330 3.67 7.35 -11.65
N PHE A 331 2.78 7.73 -10.74
CA PHE A 331 1.35 7.41 -10.80
C PHE A 331 0.58 8.26 -11.82
N ARG A 332 1.08 9.47 -12.16
CA ARG A 332 0.44 10.36 -13.15
C ARG A 332 0.39 9.78 -14.56
N ALA A 333 1.24 8.82 -14.83
CA ALA A 333 1.31 8.15 -16.12
C ALA A 333 0.47 6.87 -16.19
N LEU A 334 -0.30 6.58 -15.13
CA LEU A 334 -1.22 5.46 -15.05
C LEU A 334 -2.64 5.93 -15.36
N PRO A 335 -3.51 5.05 -15.89
CA PRO A 335 -4.91 5.39 -16.15
C PRO A 335 -5.72 5.32 -14.84
N LEU A 336 -5.43 6.22 -13.90
CA LEU A 336 -6.11 6.29 -12.62
C LEU A 336 -7.57 6.73 -12.80
N GLU A 337 -8.49 5.95 -12.26
CA GLU A 337 -9.91 6.25 -12.19
C GLU A 337 -10.23 7.05 -10.91
N LYS A 338 -9.48 6.81 -9.84
CA LYS A 338 -9.71 7.42 -8.53
C LYS A 338 -8.41 7.62 -7.76
N VAL A 339 -8.24 8.84 -7.24
CA VAL A 339 -7.20 9.18 -6.26
C VAL A 339 -7.87 9.78 -5.05
N THR A 340 -7.53 9.26 -3.87
CA THR A 340 -7.89 9.85 -2.57
C THR A 340 -6.63 10.19 -1.81
N VAL A 341 -6.63 11.35 -1.16
CA VAL A 341 -5.51 11.82 -0.34
C VAL A 341 -6.09 12.23 1.00
N ILE A 342 -5.55 11.69 2.09
CA ILE A 342 -5.89 12.07 3.46
C ILE A 342 -4.62 12.57 4.12
N VAL A 343 -4.72 13.69 4.82
CA VAL A 343 -3.60 14.35 5.48
C VAL A 343 -4.03 14.56 6.92
N ALA A 344 -3.33 13.93 7.85
CA ALA A 344 -3.68 13.94 9.25
C ALA A 344 -2.42 14.08 10.10
N ASP A 345 -2.58 14.47 11.36
CA ASP A 345 -1.46 14.43 12.29
C ASP A 345 -1.16 12.98 12.65
N ASP A 346 0.11 12.73 12.95
CA ASP A 346 0.50 11.47 13.57
C ASP A 346 0.06 11.47 15.04
N PRO A 347 -0.71 10.45 15.50
CA PRO A 347 -1.15 10.35 16.89
C PRO A 347 0.01 10.39 17.90
N SER A 348 1.19 9.90 17.48
CA SER A 348 2.41 9.87 18.29
C SER A 348 3.27 11.14 18.17
N SER A 349 2.84 12.13 17.38
CA SER A 349 3.58 13.40 17.29
C SER A 349 3.44 14.22 18.58
N LYS A 350 4.30 15.25 18.74
CA LYS A 350 4.24 16.23 19.85
C LYS A 350 2.84 16.85 20.01
N TYR A 351 2.14 17.00 18.90
CA TYR A 351 0.76 17.47 18.82
C TYR A 351 -0.12 16.37 18.22
N GLY A 352 0.04 15.14 18.68
CA GLY A 352 -0.95 14.09 18.51
C GLY A 352 -1.58 13.77 19.86
N ILE A 353 -2.61 12.92 19.84
CA ILE A 353 -3.31 12.45 21.04
C ILE A 353 -2.35 11.84 22.08
N ASP A 354 -1.34 11.10 21.61
CA ASP A 354 -0.34 10.49 22.50
C ASP A 354 0.66 11.53 23.00
N GLY A 355 1.05 12.50 22.17
CA GLY A 355 2.00 13.55 22.54
C GLY A 355 1.52 14.47 23.66
N PHE A 356 0.21 14.71 23.74
CA PHE A 356 -0.39 15.39 24.88
C PHE A 356 -0.26 14.57 26.18
N SER A 357 -0.37 13.24 26.07
CA SER A 357 -0.27 12.33 27.22
C SER A 357 1.17 11.96 27.61
N ASP A 358 2.15 12.14 26.71
CA ASP A 358 3.53 11.71 26.92
C ASP A 358 4.26 12.56 27.96
N ARG A 359 5.06 11.92 28.81
CA ARG A 359 5.83 12.54 29.91
C ARG A 359 6.78 13.61 29.42
N VAL A 360 7.35 13.48 28.22
CA VAL A 360 8.26 14.49 27.64
C VAL A 360 7.51 15.79 27.34
N GLY A 361 6.26 15.68 26.87
CA GLY A 361 5.32 16.79 26.73
C GLY A 361 4.76 17.30 28.06
N ASN A 362 5.00 16.65 29.18
CA ASN A 362 4.63 17.19 30.49
C ASN A 362 5.72 18.12 31.05
N TYR A 363 7.00 17.85 30.76
CA TYR A 363 8.12 18.67 31.25
C TYR A 363 8.25 20.03 30.56
N ALA A 364 7.94 20.14 29.27
CA ALA A 364 8.23 21.36 28.51
C ALA A 364 7.18 22.49 28.64
N TRP A 365 6.02 22.23 29.26
CA TRP A 365 4.85 23.13 29.23
C TRP A 365 4.17 23.29 30.59
N GLY A 366 4.73 22.68 31.64
CA GLY A 366 4.25 22.83 33.01
C GLY A 366 2.80 22.40 33.25
N HIS A 367 2.29 21.43 32.48
CA HIS A 367 0.87 21.02 32.46
C HIS A 367 -0.12 22.11 32.02
N ASP A 368 0.34 23.22 31.44
CA ASP A 368 -0.55 24.28 30.97
C ASP A 368 -1.15 23.91 29.60
N THR A 369 -2.42 23.49 29.63
CA THR A 369 -3.19 23.16 28.44
C THR A 369 -3.34 24.37 27.49
N HIS A 370 -3.38 25.59 28.02
CA HIS A 370 -3.52 26.80 27.21
C HIS A 370 -2.25 27.07 26.40
N ILE A 371 -1.07 26.95 27.01
CA ILE A 371 0.22 27.10 26.32
C ILE A 371 0.34 26.05 25.21
N TRP A 372 -0.04 24.81 25.49
CA TRP A 372 -0.04 23.74 24.49
C TRP A 372 -0.95 24.05 23.29
N LEU A 373 -2.18 24.54 23.55
CA LEU A 373 -3.11 24.96 22.49
C LEU A 373 -2.59 26.13 21.65
N GLN A 374 -1.97 27.13 22.27
CA GLN A 374 -1.39 28.27 21.55
C GLN A 374 -0.28 27.84 20.58
N ILE A 375 0.62 26.98 21.04
CA ILE A 375 1.71 26.48 20.21
C ILE A 375 1.19 25.53 19.14
N ARG A 376 0.19 24.68 19.44
CA ARG A 376 -0.48 23.87 18.43
C ARG A 376 -1.08 24.75 17.33
N ALA A 377 -1.73 25.85 17.69
CA ALA A 377 -2.30 26.79 16.72
C ALA A 377 -1.25 27.50 15.86
N ARG A 378 -0.06 27.72 16.41
CA ARG A 378 1.08 28.30 15.70
C ARG A 378 1.75 27.29 14.75
N ASP A 379 1.95 26.06 15.21
CA ASP A 379 2.85 25.09 14.58
C ASP A 379 2.11 24.03 13.72
N CYS A 380 0.85 23.71 14.02
CA CYS A 380 0.08 22.68 13.31
C CYS A 380 -0.74 23.25 12.16
N PHE A 381 -0.99 22.41 11.16
CA PHE A 381 -1.98 22.71 10.13
C PHE A 381 -3.40 22.53 10.67
N THR A 382 -4.23 23.52 10.43
CA THR A 382 -5.68 23.39 10.54
C THR A 382 -6.19 22.27 9.62
N ALA A 383 -7.34 21.70 9.94
CA ALA A 383 -8.02 20.73 9.09
C ALA A 383 -8.31 21.31 7.70
N ALA A 384 -8.62 22.61 7.61
CA ALA A 384 -8.80 23.30 6.34
C ALA A 384 -7.52 23.31 5.49
N GLU A 385 -6.36 23.67 6.08
CA GLU A 385 -5.07 23.64 5.39
C GLU A 385 -4.71 22.21 4.93
N LYS A 386 -4.93 21.19 5.79
CA LYS A 386 -4.73 19.78 5.44
C LYS A 386 -5.59 19.33 4.27
N ARG A 387 -6.88 19.70 4.25
CA ARG A 387 -7.82 19.43 3.13
C ARG A 387 -7.36 20.10 1.84
N GLN A 388 -6.99 21.37 1.91
CA GLN A 388 -6.49 22.10 0.74
C GLN A 388 -5.26 21.41 0.16
N TRP A 389 -4.34 20.96 1.01
CA TRP A 389 -3.14 20.28 0.59
C TRP A 389 -3.42 18.88 0.01
N ALA A 390 -4.30 18.11 0.66
CA ALA A 390 -4.78 16.83 0.14
C ALA A 390 -5.36 17.00 -1.28
N GLN A 391 -6.18 18.03 -1.48
CA GLN A 391 -6.81 18.31 -2.76
C GLN A 391 -5.80 18.75 -3.83
N ARG A 392 -4.80 19.58 -3.47
CA ARG A 392 -3.71 19.96 -4.39
C ARG A 392 -2.92 18.72 -4.86
N LEU A 393 -2.55 17.84 -3.94
CA LEU A 393 -1.83 16.61 -4.28
C LEU A 393 -2.69 15.66 -5.13
N ARG A 394 -3.97 15.49 -4.78
CA ARG A 394 -4.92 14.71 -5.58
C ARG A 394 -4.98 15.22 -7.02
N LYS A 395 -5.26 16.51 -7.21
CA LYS A 395 -5.35 17.16 -8.54
C LYS A 395 -4.08 16.95 -9.36
N ARG A 396 -2.91 17.10 -8.71
CA ARG A 396 -1.60 16.88 -9.33
C ARG A 396 -1.45 15.44 -9.85
N ILE A 397 -1.77 14.45 -9.03
CA ILE A 397 -1.65 13.03 -9.41
C ILE A 397 -2.62 12.68 -10.54
N MET A 398 -3.84 13.23 -10.49
CA MET A 398 -4.87 13.04 -11.53
C MET A 398 -4.61 13.85 -12.81
N ASN A 399 -3.54 14.65 -12.89
CA ASN A 399 -3.28 15.62 -13.96
C ASN A 399 -4.41 16.66 -14.19
N GLU A 400 -5.29 16.89 -13.21
CA GLU A 400 -6.38 17.88 -13.28
C GLU A 400 -5.85 19.33 -13.27
N SER A 401 -4.57 19.54 -12.94
CA SER A 401 -4.00 20.87 -12.74
C SER A 401 -3.65 21.65 -14.02
N ARG A 402 -3.81 21.08 -15.22
CA ARG A 402 -3.46 21.77 -16.48
C ARG A 402 -4.44 22.87 -16.89
N ASP A 403 -5.62 22.93 -16.27
CA ASP A 403 -6.64 23.94 -16.59
C ASP A 403 -6.55 25.22 -15.73
N PHE A 404 -5.61 25.31 -14.78
CA PHE A 404 -5.26 26.59 -14.15
C PHE A 404 -4.31 27.38 -15.05
N GLY A 405 -4.80 27.67 -16.27
CA GLY A 405 -4.19 28.65 -17.15
C GLY A 405 -4.16 30.00 -16.44
N MET A 406 -3.00 30.66 -16.56
CA MET A 406 -2.77 32.07 -16.29
C MET A 406 -4.02 32.90 -16.68
N GLN A 407 -4.73 33.42 -15.69
CA GLN A 407 -5.55 34.62 -15.82
C GLN A 407 -4.88 35.73 -15.03
#